data_AF-A0A914YP55-F1
#
_entry.id   AF-A0A914YP55-F1
#
_cell.length_a   1.000
_cell.length_b   1.000
_cell.length_c   1.000
_cell.angle_alpha   90.00
_cell.angle_beta   90.00
_cell.angle_gamma   90.00
#
_symmetry.space_group_name_H-M   'P 1'
#
loop_
_entity.id
_entity.type
_entity.pdbx_description
1 polymer ?
#
loop_
_entity_poly.entity_id
_entity_poly.type
_entity_poly.pdbx_seq_one_letter_code
_entity_poly.pdbx_strand_id
1 'polypeptide(L)'
;METLNVDDILDDGQAWGLRVRGGVADNSIDRTRVFKQVARGSENRNSLRDPRDWNGSVAFAQRGEDWQLVAAYARRRQGNYFAGSNGAHRYDDQHLSSGGTGMSSQAVSDMYPPGDEVLNTHTDNESALLKFTWTPNPDQRLELSHRYFNSSFGEIMPSAIGRVGESNEWVTYVDKANTMFQFEPGKMRVNATSLRHRYRPEAHPWLDLSSTLWLTTATSRMFNSNIANTPLFKEMASDQMPDTLGETYGPGLQSDQRPG
;
A
#
# COMPACT_ATOMS: atom_id res chain seq x y z
N MET A 1 18.60 -3.75 -6.37
CA MET A 1 17.16 -3.87 -6.69
C MET A 1 17.05 -3.92 -8.20
N GLU A 2 16.72 -5.09 -8.74
CA GLU A 2 16.67 -5.33 -10.17
C GLU A 2 15.27 -4.99 -10.70
N THR A 3 15.19 -4.43 -11.90
CA THR A 3 13.92 -4.11 -12.57
C THR A 3 13.89 -4.79 -13.93
N LEU A 4 12.69 -4.90 -14.50
CA LEU A 4 12.45 -5.57 -15.77
C LEU A 4 13.48 -5.18 -16.84
N ASN A 5 14.09 -6.18 -17.46
CA ASN A 5 15.00 -6.09 -18.59
C ASN A 5 14.31 -6.61 -19.86
N VAL A 6 14.95 -6.40 -21.00
CA VAL A 6 14.41 -6.86 -22.30
C VAL A 6 14.23 -8.37 -22.32
N ASP A 7 15.16 -9.11 -21.71
CA ASP A 7 15.15 -10.59 -21.68
C ASP A 7 14.04 -11.17 -20.79
N ASP A 8 13.36 -10.33 -19.98
CA ASP A 8 12.17 -10.75 -19.21
C ASP A 8 10.87 -10.74 -20.05
N ILE A 9 10.95 -10.25 -21.29
CA ILE A 9 9.82 -10.08 -22.21
C ILE A 9 10.11 -10.73 -23.57
N LEU A 10 11.34 -10.65 -24.07
CA LEU A 10 11.72 -11.16 -25.39
C LEU A 10 12.36 -12.55 -25.29
N ASP A 11 11.91 -13.46 -26.14
CA ASP A 11 12.64 -14.70 -26.42
C ASP A 11 13.84 -14.41 -27.35
N ASP A 12 14.74 -15.40 -27.48
CA ASP A 12 15.92 -15.31 -28.35
C ASP A 12 15.55 -14.98 -29.80
N GLY A 13 16.26 -14.00 -30.38
CA GLY A 13 16.05 -13.55 -31.76
C GLY A 13 14.86 -12.62 -31.99
N GLN A 14 14.03 -12.33 -30.97
CA GLN A 14 12.95 -11.34 -31.10
C GLN A 14 13.49 -9.91 -31.01
N ALA A 15 13.02 -9.04 -31.91
CA ALA A 15 13.33 -7.61 -31.91
C ALA A 15 12.34 -6.78 -31.07
N TRP A 16 11.14 -7.28 -30.82
CA TRP A 16 10.14 -6.64 -29.96
C TRP A 16 9.15 -7.65 -29.40
N GLY A 17 8.45 -7.29 -28.32
CA GLY A 17 7.50 -8.17 -27.65
C GLY A 17 6.63 -7.45 -26.63
N LEU A 18 5.51 -8.10 -26.29
CA LEU A 18 4.52 -7.62 -25.34
C LEU A 18 4.19 -8.71 -24.32
N ARG A 19 4.19 -8.37 -23.04
CA ARG A 19 3.76 -9.24 -21.94
C ARG A 19 2.54 -8.64 -21.25
N VAL A 20 1.46 -9.41 -21.18
CA VAL A 20 0.24 -9.06 -20.44
C VAL A 20 0.04 -10.07 -19.31
N ARG A 21 -0.29 -9.59 -18.12
CA ARG A 21 -0.71 -10.42 -16.98
C ARG A 21 -1.92 -9.80 -16.32
N GLY A 22 -2.81 -10.64 -15.81
CA GLY A 22 -3.95 -10.21 -15.02
C GLY A 22 -4.42 -11.29 -14.07
N GLY A 23 -5.14 -10.88 -13.04
CA GLY A 23 -5.74 -11.79 -12.06
C GLY A 23 -6.84 -11.12 -11.27
N VAL A 24 -7.71 -11.93 -10.70
CA VAL A 24 -8.81 -11.53 -9.82
C VAL A 24 -8.75 -12.35 -8.53
N ALA A 25 -9.33 -11.83 -7.45
CA ALA A 25 -9.43 -12.53 -6.18
C ALA A 25 -10.80 -12.29 -5.51
N ASP A 26 -11.12 -13.17 -4.56
CA ASP A 26 -12.28 -13.07 -3.68
C ASP A 26 -11.86 -12.71 -2.24
N ASN A 27 -12.80 -12.83 -1.29
CA ASN A 27 -12.60 -12.57 0.13
C ASN A 27 -12.30 -11.09 0.47
N SER A 28 -12.89 -10.17 -0.29
CA SER A 28 -12.81 -8.74 -0.02
C SER A 28 -14.14 -8.02 -0.25
N ILE A 29 -14.20 -6.77 0.19
CA ILE A 29 -15.28 -5.84 -0.13
C ILE A 29 -14.71 -4.43 -0.28
N ASP A 30 -15.33 -3.61 -1.13
CA ASP A 30 -14.95 -2.21 -1.23
C ASP A 30 -15.09 -1.50 0.12
N ARG A 31 -14.05 -0.73 0.48
CA ARG A 31 -14.08 0.10 1.69
C ARG A 31 -15.27 1.05 1.64
N THR A 32 -15.79 1.42 2.80
CA THR A 32 -16.69 2.57 2.88
C THR A 32 -15.89 3.87 2.92
N ARG A 33 -16.60 4.98 2.73
CA ARG A 33 -16.06 6.35 2.83
C ARG A 33 -16.65 7.08 4.05
N VAL A 34 -17.04 6.32 5.07
CA VAL A 34 -17.55 6.84 6.33
C VAL A 34 -16.57 6.48 7.43
N PHE A 35 -16.40 7.37 8.40
CA PHE A 35 -15.39 7.22 9.45
C PHE A 35 -15.73 6.11 10.41
N LYS A 36 -17.02 5.94 10.73
CA LYS A 36 -17.55 4.89 11.57
C LYS A 36 -18.38 3.93 10.72
N GLN A 37 -18.06 2.65 10.79
CA GLN A 37 -18.76 1.61 10.07
C GLN A 37 -18.97 0.40 10.96
N VAL A 38 -20.18 -0.17 10.96
CA VAL A 38 -20.38 -1.52 11.48
C VAL A 38 -19.62 -2.49 10.59
N ALA A 39 -18.69 -3.27 11.17
CA ALA A 39 -17.94 -4.26 10.42
C ALA A 39 -18.91 -5.26 9.77
N ARG A 40 -18.70 -5.54 8.48
CA ARG A 40 -19.57 -6.43 7.69
C ARG A 40 -19.13 -7.88 7.89
N GLY A 41 -20.09 -8.81 7.91
CA GLY A 41 -19.80 -10.25 7.94
C GLY A 41 -19.47 -10.80 6.55
N SER A 42 -18.87 -12.00 6.53
CA SER A 42 -18.37 -12.68 5.33
C SER A 42 -19.41 -12.92 4.23
N GLU A 43 -20.70 -12.85 4.53
CA GLU A 43 -21.79 -12.87 3.56
C GLU A 43 -21.73 -11.70 2.57
N ASN A 44 -21.07 -10.60 2.94
CA ASN A 44 -20.89 -9.44 2.08
C ASN A 44 -19.64 -9.56 1.19
N ARG A 45 -18.78 -10.56 1.40
CA ARG A 45 -17.54 -10.69 0.64
C ARG A 45 -17.83 -10.99 -0.82
N ASN A 46 -16.97 -10.47 -1.67
CA ASN A 46 -17.04 -10.70 -3.08
C ASN A 46 -16.71 -12.16 -3.43
N SER A 47 -16.99 -12.55 -4.67
CA SER A 47 -16.64 -13.86 -5.22
C SER A 47 -15.86 -13.70 -6.53
N LEU A 48 -15.29 -14.78 -7.05
CA LEU A 48 -14.63 -14.77 -8.36
C LEU A 48 -15.57 -14.39 -9.52
N ARG A 49 -16.90 -14.43 -9.32
CA ARG A 49 -17.91 -13.99 -10.31
C ARG A 49 -18.29 -12.51 -10.19
N ASP A 50 -17.98 -11.87 -9.07
CA ASP A 50 -18.09 -10.42 -8.83
C ASP A 50 -16.77 -9.93 -8.21
N PRO A 51 -15.65 -9.90 -8.97
CA PRO A 51 -14.35 -9.58 -8.42
C PRO A 51 -14.25 -8.10 -8.03
N ARG A 52 -13.90 -7.83 -6.77
CA ARG A 52 -13.53 -6.49 -6.29
C ARG A 52 -12.02 -6.30 -6.26
N ASP A 53 -11.31 -7.40 -6.10
CA ASP A 53 -9.85 -7.45 -6.12
C ASP A 53 -9.36 -7.88 -7.49
N TRP A 54 -8.43 -7.11 -8.03
CA TRP A 54 -7.84 -7.39 -9.33
C TRP A 54 -6.43 -6.82 -9.44
N ASN A 55 -5.67 -7.39 -10.35
CA ASN A 55 -4.38 -6.88 -10.78
C ASN A 55 -4.24 -7.02 -12.28
N GLY A 56 -3.51 -6.09 -12.88
CA GLY A 56 -3.20 -6.10 -14.30
C GLY A 56 -1.85 -5.45 -14.55
N SER A 57 -1.10 -6.00 -15.51
CA SER A 57 0.15 -5.40 -15.97
C SER A 57 0.35 -5.62 -17.46
N VAL A 58 0.92 -4.61 -18.11
CA VAL A 58 1.39 -4.67 -19.48
C VAL A 58 2.85 -4.24 -19.51
N ALA A 59 3.67 -4.96 -20.26
CA ALA A 59 5.06 -4.60 -20.48
C ALA A 59 5.42 -4.79 -21.95
N PHE A 60 6.18 -3.84 -22.48
CA PHE A 60 6.68 -3.81 -23.85
C PHE A 60 8.20 -3.78 -23.81
N ALA A 61 8.83 -4.54 -24.69
CA ALA A 61 10.26 -4.49 -24.91
C ALA A 61 10.59 -4.39 -26.39
N GLN A 62 11.69 -3.72 -26.68
CA GLN A 62 12.28 -3.64 -28.01
C GLN A 62 13.80 -3.70 -27.92
N ARG A 63 14.42 -4.42 -28.85
CA ARG A 63 15.86 -4.57 -29.02
C ARG A 63 16.24 -4.06 -30.42
N GLY A 64 17.08 -3.03 -30.46
CA GLY A 64 17.77 -2.58 -31.66
C GLY A 64 19.17 -3.21 -31.76
N GLU A 65 20.00 -2.67 -32.65
CA GLU A 65 21.38 -3.13 -32.83
C GLU A 65 22.27 -2.80 -31.62
N ASP A 66 22.21 -1.55 -31.16
CA ASP A 66 23.03 -1.01 -30.07
C ASP A 66 22.19 -0.48 -28.89
N TRP A 67 20.86 -0.64 -28.93
CA TRP A 67 19.96 -0.13 -27.89
C TRP A 67 18.85 -1.09 -27.51
N GLN A 68 18.28 -0.86 -26.33
CA GLN A 68 17.23 -1.64 -25.71
C GLN A 68 16.23 -0.71 -25.02
N LEU A 69 14.93 -0.99 -25.15
CA LEU A 69 13.85 -0.24 -24.53
C LEU A 69 12.92 -1.21 -23.79
N VAL A 70 12.55 -0.83 -22.57
CA VAL A 70 11.50 -1.49 -21.78
C VAL A 70 10.54 -0.43 -21.25
N ALA A 71 9.26 -0.63 -21.47
CA ALA A 71 8.19 0.17 -20.88
C ALA A 71 7.20 -0.76 -20.19
N ALA A 72 6.80 -0.49 -18.95
CA ALA A 72 5.84 -1.31 -18.24
C ALA A 72 4.90 -0.47 -17.39
N TYR A 73 3.67 -0.95 -17.26
CA TYR A 73 2.63 -0.40 -16.40
C TYR A 73 1.94 -1.52 -15.64
N ALA A 74 1.66 -1.30 -14.36
CA ALA A 74 0.93 -2.24 -13.52
C ALA A 74 -0.02 -1.50 -12.58
N ARG A 75 -1.18 -2.10 -12.34
CA ARG A 75 -2.12 -1.66 -11.32
C ARG A 75 -2.68 -2.86 -10.55
N ARG A 76 -2.81 -2.72 -9.24
CA ARG A 76 -3.42 -3.70 -8.35
C ARG A 76 -4.35 -2.99 -7.38
N ARG A 77 -5.59 -3.47 -7.31
CA ARG A 77 -6.60 -2.99 -6.37
C ARG A 77 -7.06 -4.15 -5.50
N GLN A 78 -7.21 -3.88 -4.20
CA GLN A 78 -7.73 -4.79 -3.20
C GLN A 78 -8.65 -4.03 -2.25
N GLY A 79 -9.82 -4.58 -1.95
CA GLY A 79 -10.74 -4.09 -0.93
C GLY A 79 -10.31 -4.44 0.49
N ASN A 80 -11.14 -4.13 1.47
CA ASN A 80 -10.95 -4.65 2.82
C ASN A 80 -11.17 -6.17 2.80
N TYR A 81 -10.26 -6.95 3.38
CA TYR A 81 -10.39 -8.40 3.42
C TYR A 81 -11.21 -8.88 4.63
N PHE A 82 -11.68 -10.13 4.58
CA PHE A 82 -12.38 -10.76 5.69
C PHE A 82 -11.45 -11.70 6.47
N ALA A 83 -11.55 -11.68 7.79
CA ALA A 83 -10.76 -12.50 8.70
C ALA A 83 -10.99 -14.00 8.44
N GLY A 84 -9.90 -14.77 8.47
CA GLY A 84 -9.96 -16.22 8.29
C GLY A 84 -10.56 -16.92 9.51
N SER A 85 -11.37 -17.95 9.27
CA SER A 85 -11.98 -18.75 10.34
C SER A 85 -11.16 -19.99 10.72
N ASN A 86 -10.38 -20.52 9.79
CA ASN A 86 -9.63 -21.76 10.02
C ASN A 86 -8.45 -21.54 10.96
N GLY A 87 -8.53 -22.14 12.16
CA GLY A 87 -7.49 -22.04 13.18
C GLY A 87 -7.50 -20.71 13.96
N ALA A 88 -8.58 -19.92 13.86
CA ALA A 88 -8.73 -18.68 14.61
C ALA A 88 -8.71 -18.90 16.14
N HIS A 89 -9.18 -20.06 16.60
CA HIS A 89 -9.17 -20.44 18.02
C HIS A 89 -7.79 -20.43 18.69
N ARG A 90 -6.70 -20.42 17.91
CA ARG A 90 -5.34 -20.28 18.44
C ARG A 90 -5.07 -18.90 19.07
N TYR A 91 -5.91 -17.92 18.71
CA TYR A 91 -5.81 -16.55 19.22
C TYR A 91 -6.81 -16.28 20.33
N ASP A 92 -7.76 -17.20 20.55
CA ASP A 92 -8.71 -17.10 21.65
C ASP A 92 -7.93 -17.15 22.98
N ASP A 93 -8.41 -16.40 23.97
CA ASP A 93 -7.85 -16.31 25.32
C ASP A 93 -6.40 -15.78 25.41
N GLN A 94 -5.82 -15.25 24.31
CA GLN A 94 -4.49 -14.63 24.30
C GLN A 94 -4.55 -13.21 24.88
N HIS A 95 -4.64 -13.11 26.20
CA HIS A 95 -4.63 -11.85 26.93
C HIS A 95 -3.29 -11.63 27.64
N LEU A 96 -2.63 -10.51 27.33
CA LEU A 96 -1.55 -9.95 28.11
C LEU A 96 -2.13 -8.86 29.01
N SER A 97 -2.14 -9.12 30.31
CA SER A 97 -2.31 -8.07 31.30
C SER A 97 -0.97 -7.38 31.49
N SER A 98 -0.83 -6.14 31.01
CA SER A 98 0.29 -5.29 31.43
C SER A 98 -0.02 -4.80 32.84
N GLY A 99 0.43 -5.57 33.85
CA GLY A 99 0.24 -5.23 35.25
C GLY A 99 0.63 -3.78 35.54
N GLY A 100 -0.33 -3.00 36.04
CA GLY A 100 -0.09 -1.64 36.54
C GLY A 100 -0.64 -0.47 35.71
N THR A 101 -1.04 -0.66 34.44
CA THR A 101 -1.59 0.44 33.61
C THR A 101 -3.11 0.36 33.37
N GLY A 102 -3.77 -0.72 33.80
CA GLY A 102 -5.19 -0.97 33.51
C GLY A 102 -5.49 -1.31 32.05
N MET A 103 -4.46 -1.46 31.21
CA MET A 103 -4.60 -1.86 29.81
C MET A 103 -4.55 -3.39 29.70
N SER A 104 -5.68 -4.04 29.44
CA SER A 104 -5.75 -5.45 29.05
C SER A 104 -5.66 -5.55 27.52
N SER A 105 -4.77 -6.37 26.98
CA SER A 105 -4.87 -6.70 25.55
C SER A 105 -6.06 -7.63 25.34
N GLN A 106 -7.03 -7.24 24.52
CA GLN A 106 -8.04 -8.17 24.01
C GLN A 106 -7.39 -9.16 23.05
N ALA A 107 -7.96 -10.35 22.91
CA ALA A 107 -7.51 -11.28 21.90
C ALA A 107 -7.75 -10.66 20.51
N VAL A 108 -6.88 -10.95 19.55
CA VAL A 108 -7.09 -10.48 18.17
C VAL A 108 -8.40 -11.03 17.59
N SER A 109 -8.82 -12.23 17.98
CA SER A 109 -10.10 -12.82 17.59
C SER A 109 -11.32 -12.10 18.18
N ASP A 110 -11.18 -11.33 19.27
CA ASP A 110 -12.26 -10.49 19.79
C ASP A 110 -12.41 -9.20 18.96
N MET A 111 -11.28 -8.62 18.56
CA MET A 111 -11.25 -7.39 17.74
C MET A 111 -11.68 -7.67 16.29
N TYR A 112 -11.24 -8.80 15.74
CA TYR A 112 -11.54 -9.26 14.39
C TYR A 112 -11.99 -10.74 14.39
N PRO A 113 -13.25 -11.02 14.76
CA PRO A 113 -13.82 -12.35 14.75
C PRO A 113 -13.74 -13.04 13.39
N PRO A 114 -13.70 -14.38 13.38
CA PRO A 114 -13.78 -15.19 12.18
C PRO A 114 -14.87 -14.73 11.21
N GLY A 115 -14.47 -14.38 9.99
CA GLY A 115 -15.40 -13.97 8.93
C GLY A 115 -15.82 -12.51 8.97
N ASP A 116 -15.33 -11.69 9.90
CA ASP A 116 -15.60 -10.25 9.89
C ASP A 116 -14.68 -9.48 8.95
N GLU A 117 -15.18 -8.38 8.40
CA GLU A 117 -14.40 -7.42 7.62
C GLU A 117 -13.31 -6.78 8.49
N VAL A 118 -12.07 -6.83 8.01
CA VAL A 118 -10.94 -6.12 8.61
C VAL A 118 -10.79 -4.77 7.92
N LEU A 119 -11.29 -3.70 8.58
CA LEU A 119 -11.23 -2.34 8.05
C LEU A 119 -9.79 -1.82 7.88
N ASN A 120 -9.62 -0.82 7.01
CA ASN A 120 -8.31 -0.21 6.72
C ASN A 120 -7.28 -1.18 6.14
N THR A 121 -7.72 -2.18 5.35
CA THR A 121 -6.82 -3.14 4.71
C THR A 121 -6.82 -3.07 3.19
N HIS A 122 -7.70 -2.25 2.62
CA HIS A 122 -7.74 -1.97 1.19
C HIS A 122 -6.43 -1.34 0.65
N THR A 123 -6.13 -1.58 -0.62
CA THR A 123 -5.01 -0.96 -1.33
C THR A 123 -5.36 -0.68 -2.79
N ASP A 124 -4.81 0.39 -3.36
CA ASP A 124 -4.83 0.69 -4.80
C ASP A 124 -3.43 1.20 -5.18
N ASN A 125 -2.70 0.36 -5.91
CA ASN A 125 -1.30 0.57 -6.25
C ASN A 125 -1.15 0.66 -7.75
N GLU A 126 -0.46 1.70 -8.19
CA GLU A 126 -0.08 1.97 -9.57
C GLU A 126 1.43 2.06 -9.68
N SER A 127 1.99 1.46 -10.72
CA SER A 127 3.43 1.45 -10.96
C SER A 127 3.73 1.56 -12.46
N ALA A 128 4.73 2.35 -12.81
CA ALA A 128 5.24 2.43 -14.16
C ALA A 128 6.77 2.37 -14.19
N LEU A 129 7.32 1.81 -15.27
CA LEU A 129 8.74 1.72 -15.54
C LEU A 129 9.00 2.14 -16.99
N LEU A 130 10.00 3.00 -17.18
CA LEU A 130 10.62 3.24 -18.46
C LEU A 130 12.12 3.01 -18.28
N LYS A 131 12.71 2.15 -19.09
CA LYS A 131 14.14 1.87 -19.10
C LYS A 131 14.65 1.89 -20.53
N PHE A 132 15.67 2.68 -20.77
CA PHE A 132 16.41 2.73 -22.02
C PHE A 132 17.86 2.38 -21.73
N THR A 133 18.42 1.49 -22.54
CA THR A 133 19.83 1.12 -22.48
C THR A 133 20.44 1.33 -23.85
N TRP A 134 21.60 1.95 -23.89
CA TRP A 134 22.38 2.18 -25.10
C TRP A 134 23.79 1.63 -24.89
N THR A 135 24.30 0.92 -25.87
CA THR A 135 25.60 0.26 -25.89
C THR A 135 26.25 0.55 -27.25
N PRO A 136 26.69 1.79 -27.49
CA PRO A 136 27.16 2.23 -28.82
C PRO A 136 28.39 1.48 -29.34
N ASN A 137 29.15 0.89 -28.43
CA ASN A 137 30.32 0.05 -28.70
C ASN A 137 30.52 -0.94 -27.54
N PRO A 138 31.39 -1.96 -27.69
CA PRO A 138 31.66 -2.94 -26.64
C PRO A 138 32.18 -2.33 -25.32
N ASP A 139 32.79 -1.15 -25.39
CA ASP A 139 33.44 -0.51 -24.24
C ASP A 139 32.46 0.29 -23.37
N GLN A 140 31.31 0.72 -23.90
CA GLN A 140 30.40 1.66 -23.24
C GLN A 140 28.99 1.13 -23.11
N ARG A 141 28.40 1.29 -21.91
CA ARG A 141 26.98 1.05 -21.66
C ARG A 141 26.38 2.19 -20.85
N LEU A 142 25.32 2.78 -21.36
CA LEU A 142 24.51 3.79 -20.69
C LEU A 142 23.10 3.23 -20.42
N GLU A 143 22.58 3.42 -19.22
CA GLU A 143 21.22 3.03 -18.86
C GLU A 143 20.51 4.18 -18.17
N LEU A 144 19.41 4.64 -18.77
CA LEU A 144 18.46 5.56 -18.17
C LEU A 144 17.23 4.78 -17.71
N SER A 145 16.87 4.91 -16.44
CA SER A 145 15.65 4.30 -15.92
C SER A 145 14.83 5.29 -15.10
N HIS A 146 13.53 5.34 -15.34
CA HIS A 146 12.56 6.08 -14.56
C HIS A 146 11.49 5.13 -14.02
N ARG A 147 11.18 5.26 -12.73
CA ARG A 147 10.18 4.46 -12.03
C ARG A 147 9.18 5.37 -11.33
N TYR A 148 7.92 5.09 -11.54
CA TYR A 148 6.80 5.74 -10.88
C TYR A 148 6.08 4.74 -9.99
N PHE A 149 5.73 5.17 -8.79
CA PHE A 149 4.88 4.42 -7.86
C PHE A 149 3.87 5.39 -7.24
N ASN A 150 2.60 5.01 -7.23
CA ASN A 150 1.53 5.77 -6.61
C ASN A 150 0.59 4.79 -5.90
N SER A 151 0.39 5.00 -4.61
CA SER A 151 -0.35 4.08 -3.75
C SER A 151 -1.34 4.85 -2.88
N SER A 152 -2.54 4.31 -2.78
CA SER A 152 -3.50 4.61 -1.73
C SER A 152 -3.74 3.35 -0.92
N PHE A 153 -3.61 3.41 0.39
CA PHE A 153 -3.69 2.23 1.25
C PHE A 153 -4.49 2.53 2.51
N GLY A 154 -5.14 1.49 3.01
CA GLY A 154 -5.80 1.52 4.30
C GLY A 154 -4.77 1.82 5.38
N GLU A 155 -5.09 2.84 6.15
CA GLU A 155 -4.26 3.33 7.24
C GLU A 155 -5.14 3.45 8.47
N ILE A 156 -4.58 3.20 9.63
CA ILE A 156 -5.23 3.49 10.91
C ILE A 156 -4.15 3.71 11.95
N MET A 157 -4.38 4.67 12.84
CA MET A 157 -3.52 4.80 14.01
C MET A 157 -3.73 3.61 14.94
N PRO A 158 -2.67 2.98 15.45
CA PRO A 158 -2.83 1.84 16.37
C PRO A 158 -3.72 2.15 17.58
N SER A 159 -3.69 3.37 18.11
CA SER A 159 -4.54 3.83 19.21
C SER A 159 -6.01 4.02 18.85
N ALA A 160 -6.34 4.09 17.56
CA ALA A 160 -7.70 4.21 17.05
C ALA A 160 -8.29 2.87 16.65
N ILE A 161 -7.53 1.76 16.74
CA ILE A 161 -8.08 0.43 16.54
C ILE A 161 -8.98 0.12 17.73
N GLY A 162 -10.28 0.06 17.47
CA GLY A 162 -11.28 -0.20 18.47
C GLY A 162 -12.55 -0.74 17.85
N ARG A 163 -13.30 -1.47 18.67
CA ARG A 163 -14.59 -2.02 18.31
C ARG A 163 -15.58 -1.73 19.43
N VAL A 164 -16.74 -1.19 19.05
CA VAL A 164 -17.81 -0.89 19.98
C VAL A 164 -18.44 -2.20 20.47
N GLY A 165 -18.45 -2.39 21.79
CA GLY A 165 -19.08 -3.54 22.42
C GLY A 165 -20.61 -3.44 22.47
N GLU A 166 -21.25 -4.49 22.98
CA GLU A 166 -22.69 -4.49 23.24
C GLU A 166 -23.03 -3.57 24.42
N SER A 167 -24.05 -2.74 24.25
CA SER A 167 -24.63 -1.96 25.35
C SER A 167 -25.31 -2.89 26.35
N ASN A 168 -25.17 -2.60 27.63
CA ASN A 168 -25.77 -3.35 28.73
C ASN A 168 -26.34 -2.40 29.80
N GLU A 169 -26.83 -2.96 30.91
CA GLU A 169 -27.45 -2.19 32.00
C GLU A 169 -26.52 -1.12 32.62
N TRP A 170 -25.20 -1.32 32.56
CA TRP A 170 -24.20 -0.45 33.20
C TRP A 170 -23.54 0.52 32.22
N VAL A 171 -23.45 0.16 30.94
CA VAL A 171 -22.79 0.95 29.90
C VAL A 171 -23.65 0.98 28.64
N THR A 172 -24.03 2.19 28.20
CA THR A 172 -24.72 2.41 26.92
C THR A 172 -23.78 3.12 25.97
N TYR A 173 -23.44 2.47 24.85
CA TYR A 173 -22.67 3.09 23.77
C TYR A 173 -23.60 3.87 22.83
N VAL A 174 -23.12 5.02 22.35
CA VAL A 174 -23.84 5.86 21.37
C VAL A 174 -23.83 5.20 19.99
N ASP A 175 -22.69 4.63 19.61
CA ASP A 175 -22.54 3.89 18.36
C ASP A 175 -23.07 2.45 18.51
N LYS A 176 -23.50 1.85 17.41
CA LYS A 176 -23.98 0.45 17.41
C LYS A 176 -22.83 -0.50 17.75
N ALA A 177 -23.16 -1.62 18.39
CA ALA A 177 -22.23 -2.74 18.56
C ALA A 177 -21.57 -3.13 17.22
N ASN A 178 -20.31 -3.58 17.27
CA ASN A 178 -19.45 -3.89 16.13
C ASN A 178 -19.06 -2.70 15.23
N THR A 179 -19.37 -1.46 15.62
CA THR A 179 -18.83 -0.28 14.95
C THR A 179 -17.33 -0.19 15.15
N MET A 180 -16.60 0.07 14.06
CA MET A 180 -15.16 0.26 13.99
C MET A 180 -14.84 1.49 13.14
N PHE A 181 -13.59 1.95 13.20
CA PHE A 181 -13.14 3.12 12.46
C PHE A 181 -12.53 2.76 11.11
N GLN A 182 -12.92 3.49 10.05
CA GLN A 182 -12.35 3.43 8.72
C GLN A 182 -11.81 4.83 8.39
N PHE A 183 -10.49 4.99 8.49
CA PHE A 183 -9.87 6.28 8.17
C PHE A 183 -9.89 6.51 6.66
N GLU A 184 -9.72 7.77 6.27
CA GLU A 184 -9.30 8.10 4.92
C GLU A 184 -7.95 7.41 4.65
N PRO A 185 -7.74 6.79 3.48
CA PRO A 185 -6.47 6.15 3.16
C PRO A 185 -5.28 7.10 3.21
N GLY A 186 -4.15 6.52 3.63
CA GLY A 186 -2.83 7.07 3.36
C GLY A 186 -2.54 7.13 1.87
N LYS A 187 -1.61 8.01 1.49
CA LYS A 187 -1.14 8.16 0.11
C LYS A 187 0.38 8.22 0.09
N MET A 188 0.98 7.54 -0.88
CA MET A 188 2.41 7.61 -1.15
C MET A 188 2.64 7.67 -2.65
N ARG A 189 3.41 8.64 -3.11
CA ARG A 189 3.87 8.72 -4.49
C ARG A 189 5.37 8.90 -4.52
N VAL A 190 6.04 8.07 -5.32
CA VAL A 190 7.49 8.07 -5.48
C VAL A 190 7.84 8.12 -6.97
N ASN A 191 8.73 9.02 -7.33
CA ASN A 191 9.42 9.01 -8.62
C ASN A 191 10.89 8.75 -8.38
N ALA A 192 11.48 7.81 -9.11
CA ALA A 192 12.91 7.50 -9.01
C ALA A 192 13.52 7.41 -10.41
N THR A 193 14.40 8.35 -10.73
CA THR A 193 15.17 8.40 -11.97
C THR A 193 16.62 8.05 -11.67
N SER A 194 17.25 7.25 -12.53
CA SER A 194 18.69 7.00 -12.46
C SER A 194 19.32 6.91 -13.84
N LEU A 195 20.54 7.42 -13.94
CA LEU A 195 21.44 7.28 -15.08
C LEU A 195 22.66 6.48 -14.62
N ARG A 196 22.89 5.32 -15.24
CA ARG A 196 24.05 4.46 -15.00
C ARG A 196 24.93 4.47 -16.23
N HIS A 197 26.24 4.64 -16.04
CA HIS A 197 27.24 4.56 -17.09
C HIS A 197 28.30 3.55 -16.69
N ARG A 198 28.68 2.68 -17.61
CA ARG A 198 29.82 1.78 -17.48
C ARG A 198 30.75 1.99 -18.66
N TYR A 199 32.04 2.08 -18.36
CA TYR A 199 33.11 2.16 -19.35
C TYR A 199 34.20 1.14 -19.03
N ARG A 200 34.39 0.18 -19.92
CA ARG A 200 35.36 -0.91 -19.78
C ARG A 200 36.00 -1.19 -21.14
N PRO A 201 37.04 -0.43 -21.51
CA PRO A 201 37.66 -0.57 -22.82
C PRO A 201 38.43 -1.90 -22.97
N GLU A 202 38.21 -2.60 -24.08
CA GLU A 202 38.92 -3.86 -24.37
C GLU A 202 40.45 -3.68 -24.40
N ALA A 203 40.92 -2.54 -24.93
CA ALA A 203 42.34 -2.19 -25.00
C ALA A 203 43.00 -1.98 -23.62
N HIS A 204 42.21 -1.71 -22.57
CA HIS A 204 42.71 -1.52 -21.21
C HIS A 204 41.92 -2.37 -20.21
N PRO A 205 42.18 -3.70 -20.14
CA PRO A 205 41.43 -4.62 -19.29
C PRO A 205 41.50 -4.31 -17.78
N TRP A 206 42.49 -3.51 -17.36
CA TRP A 206 42.67 -3.05 -15.98
C TRP A 206 41.75 -1.89 -15.60
N LEU A 207 41.00 -1.31 -16.55
CA LEU A 207 40.08 -0.21 -16.34
C LEU A 207 38.61 -0.68 -16.45
N ASP A 208 37.87 -0.61 -15.35
CA ASP A 208 36.41 -0.81 -15.30
C ASP A 208 35.80 0.31 -14.47
N LEU A 209 35.26 1.33 -15.14
CA LEU A 209 34.65 2.49 -14.51
C LEU A 209 33.13 2.33 -14.49
N SER A 210 32.54 2.52 -13.31
CA SER A 210 31.09 2.62 -13.13
C SER A 210 30.73 3.96 -12.51
N SER A 211 29.69 4.60 -13.01
CA SER A 211 29.17 5.87 -12.50
C SER A 211 27.65 5.82 -12.46
N THR A 212 27.05 6.35 -11.40
CA THR A 212 25.60 6.39 -11.22
C THR A 212 25.16 7.75 -10.71
N LEU A 213 24.17 8.35 -11.37
CA LEU A 213 23.44 9.52 -10.90
C LEU A 213 21.99 9.10 -10.64
N TRP A 214 21.40 9.57 -9.54
CA TRP A 214 20.03 9.26 -9.17
C TRP A 214 19.31 10.46 -8.58
N LEU A 215 18.01 10.52 -8.81
CA LEU A 215 17.10 11.50 -8.23
C LEU A 215 15.82 10.79 -7.83
N THR A 216 15.44 10.94 -6.56
CA THR A 216 14.21 10.37 -6.02
C THR A 216 13.38 11.46 -5.37
N THR A 217 12.11 11.57 -5.76
CA THR A 217 11.13 12.42 -5.08
C THR A 217 10.04 11.55 -4.47
N ALA A 218 9.67 11.83 -3.22
CA ALA A 218 8.61 11.12 -2.52
C ALA A 218 7.66 12.12 -1.87
N THR A 219 6.38 12.00 -2.17
CA THR A 219 5.32 12.77 -1.51
C THR A 219 4.40 11.79 -0.79
N SER A 220 4.11 12.07 0.48
CA SER A 220 3.25 11.20 1.27
C SER A 220 2.25 11.99 2.10
N ARG A 221 1.12 11.34 2.37
CA ARG A 221 0.12 11.75 3.34
C ARG A 221 -0.16 10.56 4.23
N MET A 222 0.04 10.74 5.53
CA MET A 222 -0.17 9.70 6.54
C MET A 222 -0.87 10.26 7.77
N PHE A 223 -1.53 9.40 8.53
CA PHE A 223 -2.24 9.71 9.77
C PHE A 223 -1.41 9.25 10.98
N ASN A 224 -0.28 9.93 11.23
CA ASN A 224 0.68 9.59 12.30
C ASN A 224 0.60 10.51 13.54
N SER A 225 -0.32 11.47 13.57
CA SER A 225 -0.42 12.46 14.65
C SER A 225 -1.11 11.85 15.88
N ASN A 226 -0.52 11.95 17.07
CA ASN A 226 -1.14 11.42 18.28
C ASN A 226 -2.42 12.21 18.63
N ILE A 227 -3.57 11.56 18.48
CA ILE A 227 -4.91 12.05 18.81
C ILE A 227 -4.99 12.77 20.17
N ALA A 228 -4.25 12.30 21.18
CA ALA A 228 -4.30 12.87 22.53
C ALA A 228 -3.62 14.25 22.64
N ASN A 229 -2.69 14.56 21.73
CA ASN A 229 -1.83 15.75 21.81
C ASN A 229 -1.84 16.60 20.53
N THR A 230 -2.66 16.26 19.53
CA THR A 230 -2.81 17.09 18.33
C THR A 230 -3.47 18.42 18.71
N PRO A 231 -2.85 19.58 18.40
CA PRO A 231 -3.48 20.87 18.68
C PRO A 231 -4.81 20.96 17.94
N LEU A 232 -5.89 21.03 18.70
CA LEU A 232 -7.23 21.16 18.18
C LEU A 232 -7.39 22.59 17.64
N PHE A 233 -7.81 22.73 16.39
CA PHE A 233 -8.15 24.05 15.83
C PHE A 233 -9.48 24.60 16.40
N LYS A 234 -10.16 23.87 17.32
CA LYS A 234 -11.40 24.26 18.01
C LYS A 234 -11.58 23.49 19.33
N GLU A 235 -12.16 24.12 20.36
CA GLU A 235 -12.57 23.43 21.60
C GLU A 235 -13.65 22.38 21.31
N MET A 236 -13.49 21.18 21.87
CA MET A 236 -14.38 20.03 21.68
C MET A 236 -14.58 19.28 23.00
N ALA A 237 -15.73 18.60 23.14
CA ALA A 237 -16.00 17.70 24.25
C ALA A 237 -14.95 16.57 24.31
N SER A 238 -14.55 16.19 25.53
CA SER A 238 -13.39 15.33 25.84
C SER A 238 -13.49 13.86 25.38
N ASP A 239 -14.55 13.48 24.69
CA ASP A 239 -15.00 12.09 24.56
C ASP A 239 -15.18 11.59 23.12
N GLN A 240 -14.89 12.41 22.09
CA GLN A 240 -15.04 12.01 20.70
C GLN A 240 -13.69 11.70 20.04
N MET A 241 -13.58 10.53 19.40
CA MET A 241 -12.46 10.26 18.50
C MET A 241 -12.49 11.24 17.32
N PRO A 242 -11.33 11.80 16.95
CA PRO A 242 -11.24 12.79 15.90
C PRO A 242 -11.50 12.16 14.52
N ASP A 243 -12.61 12.57 13.91
CA ASP A 243 -13.03 12.11 12.58
C ASP A 243 -12.04 12.57 11.51
N THR A 244 -11.29 11.63 10.91
CA THR A 244 -10.32 11.92 9.83
C THR A 244 -10.96 12.42 8.53
N LEU A 245 -12.26 12.17 8.35
CA LEU A 245 -13.07 12.67 7.22
C LEU A 245 -13.75 14.01 7.56
N GLY A 246 -13.81 14.38 8.83
CA GLY A 246 -14.38 15.63 9.31
C GLY A 246 -13.43 16.82 9.12
N GLU A 247 -13.97 17.98 8.76
CA GLU A 247 -13.20 19.21 8.51
C GLU A 247 -12.42 19.72 9.74
N THR A 248 -12.84 19.33 10.94
CA THR A 248 -12.23 19.78 12.20
C THR A 248 -10.90 19.10 12.53
N TYR A 249 -10.75 17.82 12.16
CA TYR A 249 -9.60 16.99 12.54
C TYR A 249 -8.78 16.47 11.37
N GLY A 250 -9.39 16.34 10.19
CA GLY A 250 -8.72 15.87 8.98
C GLY A 250 -7.38 16.56 8.73
N PRO A 251 -7.27 17.91 8.77
CA PRO A 251 -6.01 18.60 8.53
C PRO A 251 -4.94 18.42 9.62
N GLY A 252 -5.34 18.32 10.90
CA GLY A 252 -4.40 18.22 12.03
C GLY A 252 -3.82 16.81 12.24
N LEU A 253 -4.51 15.79 11.74
CA LEU A 253 -4.06 14.39 11.81
C LEU A 253 -3.20 13.98 10.63
N GLN A 254 -3.28 14.72 9.51
CA GLN A 254 -2.51 14.46 8.30
C GLN A 254 -1.08 15.01 8.41
N SER A 255 -0.10 14.15 8.17
CA SER A 255 1.28 14.54 7.90
C SER A 255 1.49 14.53 6.39
N ASP A 256 1.45 15.71 5.77
CA ASP A 256 1.79 15.92 4.37
C ASP A 256 3.30 16.18 4.25
N GLN A 257 4.04 15.22 3.71
CA GLN A 257 5.47 15.37 3.41
C GLN A 257 5.64 15.53 1.90
N ARG A 258 6.28 16.62 1.48
CA ARG A 258 6.67 16.87 0.09
C ARG A 258 8.12 17.35 0.05
N PRO A 259 8.92 16.98 -0.97
CA PRO A 259 10.23 17.57 -1.15
C PRO A 259 10.09 19.07 -1.40
N GLY A 260 10.92 19.88 -0.76
CA GLY A 260 11.04 21.32 -1.00
C GLY A 260 11.77 21.65 -2.30
#